data_AF-A0A7L9RSG2-F1
#
_entry.id   AF-A0A7L9RSG2-F1
#
_cell.length_a   1.000
_cell.length_b   1.000
_cell.length_c   1.000
_cell.angle_alpha   90.00
_cell.angle_beta   90.00
_cell.angle_gamma   90.00
#
_symmetry.space_group_name_H-M   'P 1'
#
loop_
_entity.id
_entity.type
_entity.pdbx_description
1 polymer ?
#
loop_
_entity_poly.entity_id
_entity_poly.type
_entity_poly.pdbx_seq_one_letter_code
_entity_poly.pdbx_strand_id
1 'polypeptide(L)'
;MPIQLTVRHDNLHLFTTLGITVDPTYEAMNAYAQAHWLRKPGQERWHMNPSMHQAKANQIIASLKLLGMIDRIDPSIPTPDYAMILGATVYRMRTRMQHMIELIDAGTFTPRQIVVLTGDRPLDPVQEPESLLLDKAFIRSDWQCPESLPTNESEAAKFVWGQLQKSDRVNRISIVFLPTSMLEKNGKIVRPATEDSLKTWLKLLPLPGSIVAFSNQPFAPYQNETMKPTLIKAGWFKHKGTLETVGLAFTPKDDDEHVARLLDNLARYMYSILHVKKALAAAK
;
A
#
# COMPACT_ATOMS: atom_id res chain seq x y z
N MET A 1 -20.97 -9.56 14.96
CA MET A 1 -20.59 -8.80 16.18
C MET A 1 -20.55 -7.30 15.88
N PRO A 2 -21.02 -6.43 16.78
CA PRO A 2 -20.74 -4.99 16.68
C PRO A 2 -19.23 -4.78 16.86
N ILE A 3 -18.60 -4.09 15.91
CA ILE A 3 -17.21 -3.65 16.05
C ILE A 3 -17.26 -2.39 16.91
N GLN A 4 -16.96 -2.53 18.20
CA GLN A 4 -16.55 -1.39 19.00
C GLN A 4 -15.16 -0.98 18.49
N LEU A 5 -15.04 0.28 18.03
CA LEU A 5 -13.73 0.88 17.83
C LEU A 5 -13.17 1.17 19.21
N THR A 6 -12.50 0.19 19.78
CA THR A 6 -11.69 0.47 20.97
C THR A 6 -10.57 1.37 20.51
N VAL A 7 -10.42 2.53 21.14
CA VAL A 7 -9.20 3.31 21.01
C VAL A 7 -8.06 2.38 21.41
N ARG A 8 -7.23 2.00 20.44
CA ARG A 8 -6.00 1.28 20.76
C ARG A 8 -5.20 2.21 21.67
N HIS A 9 -4.77 1.70 22.83
CA HIS A 9 -3.97 2.46 23.78
C HIS A 9 -2.76 3.13 23.09
N ASP A 10 -2.23 2.49 22.06
CA ASP A 10 -1.11 2.96 21.24
C ASP A 10 -1.43 4.25 20.45
N ASN A 11 -2.67 4.43 19.98
CA ASN A 11 -3.09 5.67 19.33
C ASN A 11 -3.08 6.83 20.33
N LEU A 12 -3.73 6.65 21.49
CA LEU A 12 -3.77 7.69 22.52
C LEU A 12 -2.36 8.05 23.02
N HIS A 13 -1.49 7.04 23.16
CA HIS A 13 -0.09 7.22 23.55
C HIS A 13 0.67 8.15 22.59
N LEU A 14 0.46 8.04 21.27
CA LEU A 14 1.09 8.93 20.30
C LEU A 14 0.63 10.38 20.47
N PHE A 15 -0.67 10.62 20.62
CA PHE A 15 -1.22 11.97 20.82
C PHE A 15 -0.66 12.61 22.10
N THR A 16 -0.64 11.86 23.21
CA THR A 16 -0.04 12.31 24.47
C THR A 16 1.46 12.61 24.32
N THR A 17 2.21 11.75 23.64
CA THR A 17 3.65 11.94 23.35
C THR A 17 3.90 13.22 22.57
N LEU A 18 3.02 13.54 21.63
CA LEU A 18 3.10 14.77 20.85
C LEU A 18 2.68 16.02 21.64
N GLY A 19 2.11 15.87 22.85
CA GLY A 19 1.58 16.96 23.67
C GLY A 19 0.21 17.44 23.15
N ILE A 20 -0.50 16.60 22.43
CA ILE A 20 -1.77 16.91 21.79
C ILE A 20 -2.89 16.45 22.73
N THR A 21 -3.74 17.40 23.14
CA THR A 21 -4.93 17.11 23.93
C THR A 21 -6.13 17.00 23.00
N VAL A 22 -6.72 15.82 22.94
CA VAL A 22 -7.94 15.50 22.19
C VAL A 22 -8.82 14.60 23.04
N ASP A 23 -10.14 14.64 22.82
CA ASP A 23 -11.05 13.67 23.39
C ASP A 23 -10.57 12.23 23.05
N PRO A 24 -10.46 11.30 24.02
CA PRO A 24 -9.94 9.95 23.80
C PRO A 24 -10.95 9.05 23.07
N THR A 25 -11.60 9.58 22.04
CA THR A 25 -12.42 8.84 21.08
C THR A 25 -11.69 8.71 19.76
N TYR A 26 -11.95 7.62 19.04
CA TYR A 26 -11.31 7.37 17.76
C TYR A 26 -11.68 8.43 16.72
N GLU A 27 -12.95 8.85 16.74
CA GLU A 27 -13.51 9.88 15.88
C GLU A 27 -12.83 11.25 16.12
N ALA A 28 -12.60 11.66 17.37
CA ALA A 28 -11.94 12.93 17.68
C ALA A 28 -10.45 12.93 17.29
N MET A 29 -9.72 11.86 17.61
CA MET A 29 -8.33 11.69 17.18
C MET A 29 -8.21 11.69 15.65
N ASN A 30 -9.11 11.00 14.95
CA ASN A 30 -9.12 11.02 13.49
C ASN A 30 -9.40 12.44 12.96
N ALA A 31 -10.38 13.16 13.52
CA ALA A 31 -10.66 14.54 13.10
C ALA A 31 -9.43 15.44 13.25
N TYR A 32 -8.69 15.32 14.36
CA TYR A 32 -7.43 16.01 14.55
C TYR A 32 -6.39 15.63 13.49
N ALA A 33 -6.17 14.32 13.28
CA ALA A 33 -5.21 13.82 12.31
C ALA A 33 -5.54 14.31 10.88
N GLN A 34 -6.81 14.31 10.49
CA GLN A 34 -7.25 14.84 9.19
C GLN A 34 -6.99 16.34 9.05
N ALA A 35 -7.14 17.11 10.13
CA ALA A 35 -6.96 18.56 10.11
C ALA A 35 -5.48 18.98 10.14
N HIS A 36 -4.63 18.23 10.85
CA HIS A 36 -3.27 18.67 11.19
C HIS A 36 -2.15 17.83 10.57
N TRP A 37 -2.39 16.56 10.24
CA TRP A 37 -1.35 15.65 9.74
C TRP A 37 -1.53 15.28 8.28
N LEU A 38 -2.77 15.22 7.79
CA LEU A 38 -3.04 14.93 6.40
C LEU A 38 -2.52 16.05 5.49
N ARG A 39 -1.84 15.68 4.40
CA ARG A 39 -1.42 16.63 3.37
C ARG A 39 -2.60 17.40 2.78
N LYS A 40 -2.37 18.67 2.40
CA LYS A 40 -3.40 19.52 1.80
C LYS A 40 -3.80 19.01 0.41
N PRO A 41 -5.04 19.29 -0.07
CA PRO A 41 -5.43 18.98 -1.44
C PRO A 41 -4.43 19.55 -2.46
N GLY A 42 -4.03 18.73 -3.44
CA GLY A 42 -3.05 19.11 -4.47
C GLY A 42 -1.58 19.06 -4.04
N GLN A 43 -1.30 18.82 -2.75
CA GLN A 43 0.07 18.69 -2.24
C GLN A 43 0.56 17.25 -2.40
N GLU A 44 1.73 17.05 -3.03
CA GLU A 44 2.40 15.74 -3.07
C GLU A 44 3.16 15.44 -1.79
N ARG A 45 3.44 14.15 -1.53
CA ARG A 45 4.09 13.72 -0.28
C ARG A 45 5.45 14.38 -0.06
N TRP A 46 6.20 14.61 -1.13
CA TRP A 46 7.48 15.29 -1.09
C TRP A 46 7.40 16.81 -0.92
N HIS A 47 6.21 17.40 -1.04
CA HIS A 47 5.99 18.82 -0.71
C HIS A 47 5.66 19.04 0.79
N MET A 48 5.58 17.99 1.61
CA MET A 48 5.28 18.12 3.04
C MET A 48 6.49 18.69 3.79
N ASN A 49 6.25 19.49 4.84
CA ASN A 49 7.33 20.06 5.65
C ASN A 49 8.11 18.93 6.37
N PRO A 50 9.37 18.67 6.00
CA PRO A 50 10.16 17.58 6.59
C PRO A 50 10.48 17.83 8.06
N SER A 51 10.40 19.07 8.55
CA SER A 51 10.72 19.43 9.94
C SER A 51 9.56 19.19 10.92
N MET A 52 8.37 18.83 10.44
CA MET A 52 7.19 18.63 11.29
C MET A 52 7.46 17.56 12.35
N HIS A 53 7.40 17.95 13.63
CA HIS A 53 7.65 17.08 14.78
C HIS A 53 8.97 16.30 14.74
N GLN A 54 9.98 16.79 14.00
CA GLN A 54 11.25 16.09 13.82
C GLN A 54 11.97 15.84 15.16
N ALA A 55 11.85 16.76 16.11
CA ALA A 55 12.41 16.60 17.47
C ALA A 55 11.82 15.40 18.23
N LYS A 56 10.64 14.88 17.81
CA LYS A 56 9.97 13.72 18.41
C LYS A 56 10.01 12.49 17.50
N ALA A 57 10.83 12.49 16.44
CA ALA A 57 10.86 11.42 15.44
C ALA A 57 10.96 10.01 16.04
N ASN A 58 11.91 9.80 16.96
CA ASN A 58 12.12 8.49 17.60
C ASN A 58 10.89 8.03 18.40
N GLN A 59 10.21 8.94 19.10
CA GLN A 59 9.04 8.63 19.91
C GLN A 59 7.83 8.30 19.01
N ILE A 60 7.70 9.02 17.89
CA ILE A 60 6.68 8.77 16.87
C ILE A 60 6.92 7.41 16.23
N ILE A 61 8.15 7.11 15.80
CA ILE A 61 8.50 5.80 15.22
C ILE A 61 8.22 4.68 16.22
N ALA A 62 8.59 4.85 17.50
CA ALA A 62 8.28 3.87 18.54
C ALA A 62 6.77 3.63 18.70
N SER A 63 5.96 4.69 18.67
CA SER A 63 4.50 4.59 18.73
C SER A 63 3.92 3.90 17.49
N LEU A 64 4.42 4.24 16.30
CA LEU A 64 4.00 3.61 15.03
C LEU A 64 4.41 2.13 14.95
N LYS A 65 5.51 1.75 15.61
CA LYS A 65 5.92 0.36 15.76
C LYS A 65 4.88 -0.44 16.55
N LEU A 66 4.38 0.11 17.67
CA LEU A 66 3.28 -0.51 18.44
C LEU A 66 1.99 -0.66 17.61
N LEU A 67 1.76 0.26 16.67
CA LEU A 67 0.65 0.19 15.72
C LEU A 67 0.86 -0.81 14.57
N GLY A 68 2.01 -1.49 14.50
CA GLY A 68 2.35 -2.44 13.44
C GLY A 68 2.70 -1.78 12.10
N MET A 69 3.06 -0.49 12.11
CA MET A 69 3.35 0.28 10.90
C MET A 69 4.85 0.38 10.58
N ILE A 70 5.73 -0.23 11.36
CA ILE A 70 7.18 -0.10 11.20
C ILE A 70 7.83 -1.44 10.91
N ASP A 71 7.51 -2.47 11.71
CA ASP A 71 8.12 -3.78 11.55
C ASP A 71 7.65 -4.50 10.29
N ARG A 72 8.48 -5.43 9.82
CA ARG A 72 8.14 -6.36 8.73
C ARG A 72 6.86 -7.12 9.09
N ILE A 73 5.97 -7.25 8.11
CA ILE A 73 4.80 -8.11 8.18
C ILE A 73 4.99 -9.20 7.12
N ASP A 74 5.09 -10.44 7.56
CA ASP A 74 5.13 -11.63 6.71
C ASP A 74 3.73 -12.23 6.52
N PRO A 75 3.49 -12.96 5.41
CA PRO A 75 2.21 -13.61 5.18
C PRO A 75 1.95 -14.70 6.23
N SER A 76 0.74 -14.70 6.78
CA SER A 76 0.27 -15.80 7.62
C SER A 76 -0.37 -16.92 6.79
N ILE A 77 -0.73 -16.63 5.54
CA ILE A 77 -1.33 -17.59 4.59
C ILE A 77 -0.23 -18.06 3.62
N PRO A 78 0.31 -19.28 3.75
CA PRO A 78 1.41 -19.75 2.90
C PRO A 78 0.97 -20.02 1.47
N THR A 79 -0.29 -20.38 1.23
CA THR A 79 -0.79 -20.74 -0.11
C THR A 79 -2.07 -19.98 -0.45
N PRO A 80 -2.00 -18.66 -0.66
CA PRO A 80 -3.20 -17.89 -0.94
C PRO A 80 -3.70 -18.09 -2.37
N ASP A 81 -4.95 -17.76 -2.62
CA ASP A 81 -5.50 -17.73 -3.97
C ASP A 81 -4.84 -16.60 -4.79
N TYR A 82 -4.60 -15.45 -4.17
CA TYR A 82 -4.09 -14.25 -4.83
C TYR A 82 -2.94 -13.61 -4.07
N ALA A 83 -1.79 -13.44 -4.73
CA ALA A 83 -0.77 -12.47 -4.34
C ALA A 83 -1.03 -11.16 -5.09
N MET A 84 -1.36 -10.10 -4.37
CA MET A 84 -1.76 -8.83 -4.96
C MET A 84 -0.66 -7.77 -4.80
N ILE A 85 0.05 -7.42 -5.85
CA ILE A 85 1.03 -6.33 -5.83
C ILE A 85 0.31 -5.01 -6.02
N LEU A 86 0.39 -4.13 -5.02
CA LEU A 86 -0.18 -2.79 -5.12
C LEU A 86 0.76 -1.87 -5.91
N GLY A 87 0.18 -0.96 -6.68
CA GLY A 87 0.90 0.09 -7.41
C GLY A 87 1.59 1.10 -6.49
N ALA A 88 2.69 1.67 -6.97
CA ALA A 88 3.47 2.72 -6.32
C ALA A 88 4.47 3.35 -7.32
N THR A 89 5.52 4.00 -6.80
CA THR A 89 6.68 4.39 -7.59
C THR A 89 7.44 3.16 -8.08
N VAL A 90 8.23 3.29 -9.16
CA VAL A 90 9.09 2.23 -9.72
C VAL A 90 9.85 1.46 -8.63
N TYR A 91 10.57 2.16 -7.76
CA TYR A 91 11.35 1.54 -6.68
C TYR A 91 10.48 0.73 -5.71
N ARG A 92 9.33 1.27 -5.31
CA ARG A 92 8.41 0.60 -4.38
C ARG A 92 7.74 -0.62 -5.02
N MET A 93 7.34 -0.55 -6.30
CA MET A 93 6.83 -1.72 -7.01
C MET A 93 7.88 -2.81 -7.12
N ARG A 94 9.12 -2.44 -7.44
CA ARG A 94 10.27 -3.35 -7.51
C ARG A 94 10.53 -4.07 -6.20
N THR A 95 10.62 -3.33 -5.09
CA THR A 95 10.83 -3.93 -3.76
C THR A 95 9.66 -4.82 -3.31
N ARG A 96 8.41 -4.48 -3.65
CA ARG A 96 7.23 -5.34 -3.40
C ARG A 96 7.29 -6.65 -4.16
N MET A 97 7.58 -6.58 -5.46
CA MET A 97 7.69 -7.77 -6.32
C MET A 97 8.87 -8.65 -5.90
N GLN A 98 10.01 -8.05 -5.58
CA GLN A 98 11.19 -8.77 -5.10
C GLN A 98 10.92 -9.48 -3.77
N HIS A 99 10.27 -8.82 -2.80
CA HIS A 99 9.89 -9.45 -1.55
C HIS A 99 8.96 -10.67 -1.77
N MET A 100 7.98 -10.56 -2.67
CA MET A 100 7.12 -11.69 -3.03
C MET A 100 7.92 -12.83 -3.66
N ILE A 101 8.83 -12.53 -4.60
CA ILE A 101 9.70 -13.52 -5.25
C ILE A 101 10.56 -14.26 -4.23
N GLU A 102 11.17 -13.53 -3.29
CA GLU A 102 12.00 -14.12 -2.21
C GLU A 102 11.20 -15.11 -1.37
N LEU A 103 9.95 -14.79 -1.01
CA LEU A 103 9.09 -15.70 -0.25
C LEU A 103 8.70 -16.95 -1.07
N ILE A 104 8.50 -16.82 -2.38
CA ILE A 104 8.20 -17.95 -3.27
C ILE A 104 9.42 -18.85 -3.44
N ASP A 105 10.59 -18.26 -3.65
CA ASP A 105 11.84 -18.98 -3.84
C ASP A 105 12.27 -19.70 -2.55
N ALA A 106 12.04 -19.08 -1.39
CA ALA A 106 12.22 -19.71 -0.07
C ALA A 106 11.22 -20.86 0.19
N GLY A 107 10.14 -20.98 -0.59
CA GLY A 107 9.11 -22.00 -0.40
C GLY A 107 8.17 -21.74 0.78
N THR A 108 8.20 -20.54 1.36
CA THR A 108 7.32 -20.14 2.47
C THR A 108 6.00 -19.54 1.99
N PHE A 109 5.89 -19.24 0.70
CA PHE A 109 4.73 -18.60 0.09
C PHE A 109 4.50 -19.13 -1.34
N THR A 110 3.29 -19.48 -1.72
CA THR A 110 2.97 -19.95 -3.09
C THR A 110 1.54 -19.58 -3.46
N PRO A 111 1.32 -18.43 -4.12
CA PRO A 111 0.00 -18.02 -4.55
C PRO A 111 -0.46 -18.82 -5.78
N ARG A 112 -1.77 -18.98 -5.96
CA ARG A 112 -2.33 -19.53 -7.21
C ARG A 112 -2.22 -18.55 -8.38
N GLN A 113 -2.38 -17.26 -8.13
CA GLN A 113 -2.26 -16.20 -9.13
C GLN A 113 -1.63 -14.94 -8.54
N ILE A 114 -0.81 -14.27 -9.34
CA ILE A 114 -0.28 -12.93 -9.06
C ILE A 114 -1.15 -11.91 -9.77
N VAL A 115 -1.60 -10.89 -9.04
CA VAL A 115 -2.41 -9.79 -9.55
C VAL A 115 -1.66 -8.49 -9.28
N VAL A 116 -1.34 -7.74 -10.32
CA VAL A 116 -0.65 -6.45 -10.21
C VAL A 116 -1.64 -5.32 -10.48
N LEU A 117 -1.95 -4.54 -9.45
CA LEU A 117 -2.89 -3.42 -9.52
C LEU A 117 -2.12 -2.12 -9.75
N THR A 118 -2.31 -1.47 -10.90
CA THR A 118 -1.63 -0.21 -11.24
C THR A 118 -2.61 0.85 -11.70
N GLY A 119 -2.22 2.11 -11.56
CA GLY A 119 -2.87 3.22 -12.24
C GLY A 119 -2.13 3.59 -13.53
N ASP A 120 -2.83 4.24 -14.47
CA ASP A 120 -2.22 4.80 -15.68
C ASP A 120 -1.74 6.24 -15.47
N ARG A 121 -1.20 6.53 -14.26
CA ARG A 121 -0.58 7.84 -14.02
C ARG A 121 0.74 7.93 -14.80
N PRO A 122 1.11 9.11 -15.33
CA PRO A 122 2.45 9.33 -15.82
C PRO A 122 3.50 9.08 -14.73
N LEU A 123 4.68 8.60 -15.13
CA LEU A 123 5.84 8.55 -14.24
C LEU A 123 6.29 9.96 -13.88
N ASP A 124 6.73 10.15 -12.65
CA ASP A 124 7.31 11.41 -12.21
C ASP A 124 8.81 11.43 -12.53
N PRO A 125 9.33 12.32 -13.39
CA PRO A 125 10.73 12.27 -13.82
C PRO A 125 11.74 12.56 -12.70
N VAL A 126 11.30 13.15 -11.59
CA VAL A 126 12.16 13.43 -10.43
C VAL A 126 12.24 12.19 -9.53
N GLN A 127 11.10 11.55 -9.29
CA GLN A 127 11.01 10.39 -8.39
C GLN A 127 11.27 9.05 -9.09
N GLU A 128 11.07 9.01 -10.40
CA GLU A 128 11.15 7.84 -11.26
C GLU A 128 12.01 8.14 -12.51
N PRO A 129 13.24 8.65 -12.34
CA PRO A 129 14.11 8.96 -13.46
C PRO A 129 14.51 7.69 -14.22
N GLU A 130 14.94 7.85 -15.47
CA GLU A 130 15.45 6.75 -16.30
C GLU A 130 16.59 5.96 -15.62
N SER A 131 17.46 6.64 -14.88
CA SER A 131 18.54 5.99 -14.13
C SER A 131 18.03 4.97 -13.10
N LEU A 132 16.86 5.22 -12.49
CA LEU A 132 16.22 4.29 -11.56
C LEU A 132 15.57 3.11 -12.30
N LEU A 133 14.95 3.38 -13.45
CA LEU A 133 14.41 2.33 -14.32
C LEU A 133 15.51 1.38 -14.79
N LEU A 134 16.72 1.89 -15.08
CA LEU A 134 17.84 1.12 -15.63
C LEU A 134 18.91 0.74 -14.59
N ASP A 135 18.59 0.82 -13.29
CA ASP A 135 19.53 0.48 -12.23
C ASP A 135 19.90 -1.02 -12.25
N LYS A 136 21.15 -1.29 -12.64
CA LYS A 136 21.72 -2.64 -12.78
C LYS A 136 21.72 -3.44 -11.47
N ALA A 137 21.62 -2.80 -10.30
CA ALA A 137 21.54 -3.50 -9.02
C ALA A 137 20.31 -4.42 -8.92
N PHE A 138 19.29 -4.18 -9.75
CA PHE A 138 18.02 -4.91 -9.71
C PHE A 138 17.69 -5.66 -10.99
N ILE A 139 18.55 -5.59 -12.00
CA ILE A 139 18.29 -6.11 -13.34
C ILE A 139 19.06 -7.41 -13.51
N ARG A 140 18.36 -8.49 -13.86
CA ARG A 140 18.98 -9.77 -14.24
C ARG A 140 19.90 -9.59 -15.45
N SER A 141 21.01 -10.31 -15.46
CA SER A 141 22.08 -10.12 -16.46
C SER A 141 21.67 -10.44 -17.90
N ASP A 142 20.64 -11.27 -18.10
CA ASP A 142 20.13 -11.67 -19.41
C ASP A 142 18.98 -10.76 -19.91
N TRP A 143 18.59 -9.73 -19.14
CA TRP A 143 17.53 -8.83 -19.55
C TRP A 143 18.01 -7.83 -20.61
N GLN A 144 17.25 -7.73 -21.69
CA GLN A 144 17.47 -6.76 -22.75
C GLN A 144 16.55 -5.56 -22.55
N CYS A 145 17.14 -4.37 -22.59
CA CYS A 145 16.38 -3.13 -22.54
C CYS A 145 15.52 -3.02 -23.82
N PRO A 146 14.20 -2.79 -23.71
CA PRO A 146 13.38 -2.51 -24.87
C PRO A 146 13.73 -1.15 -25.48
N GLU A 147 13.29 -0.93 -26.73
CA GLU A 147 13.53 0.33 -27.47
C GLU A 147 12.88 1.54 -26.80
N SER A 148 11.75 1.34 -26.14
CA SER A 148 11.01 2.39 -25.42
C SER A 148 10.92 2.10 -23.93
N LEU A 149 11.15 3.15 -23.13
CA LEU A 149 10.98 3.12 -21.69
C LEU A 149 9.51 3.34 -21.30
N PRO A 150 9.08 2.79 -20.15
CA PRO A 150 7.72 2.98 -19.68
C PRO A 150 7.43 4.46 -19.41
N THR A 151 6.23 4.90 -19.77
CA THR A 151 5.78 6.29 -19.61
C THR A 151 4.77 6.46 -18.47
N ASN A 152 4.17 5.36 -18.02
CA ASN A 152 3.19 5.31 -16.96
C ASN A 152 3.46 4.15 -15.98
N GLU A 153 2.79 4.19 -14.83
CA GLU A 153 2.96 3.21 -13.75
C GLU A 153 2.60 1.77 -14.18
N SER A 154 1.58 1.58 -15.02
CA SER A 154 1.20 0.26 -15.53
C SER A 154 2.26 -0.37 -16.45
N GLU A 155 2.85 0.41 -17.35
CA GLU A 155 3.99 -0.01 -18.17
C GLU A 155 5.21 -0.28 -17.30
N ALA A 156 5.48 0.59 -16.33
CA ALA A 156 6.60 0.43 -15.42
C ALA A 156 6.50 -0.85 -14.59
N ALA A 157 5.31 -1.26 -14.17
CA ALA A 157 5.14 -2.52 -13.45
C ALA A 157 5.50 -3.74 -14.31
N LYS A 158 5.11 -3.76 -15.58
CA LYS A 158 5.50 -4.82 -16.53
C LYS A 158 7.01 -4.81 -16.79
N PHE A 159 7.57 -3.61 -16.95
CA PHE A 159 9.00 -3.39 -17.17
C PHE A 159 9.82 -3.93 -15.99
N VAL A 160 9.48 -3.52 -14.76
CA VAL A 160 10.09 -4.01 -13.51
C VAL A 160 9.96 -5.53 -13.40
N TRP A 161 8.78 -6.10 -13.67
CA TRP A 161 8.60 -7.55 -13.63
C TRP A 161 9.56 -8.28 -14.60
N GLY A 162 9.80 -7.72 -15.79
CA GLY A 162 10.74 -8.26 -16.77
C GLY A 162 12.20 -8.23 -16.30
N GLN A 163 12.57 -7.24 -15.49
CA GLN A 163 13.93 -7.04 -14.98
C GLN A 163 14.29 -8.00 -13.83
N LEU A 164 13.32 -8.41 -13.03
CA LEU A 164 13.59 -9.20 -11.84
C LEU A 164 14.04 -10.63 -12.17
N GLN A 165 15.07 -11.09 -11.47
CA GLN A 165 15.46 -12.50 -11.45
C GLN A 165 14.32 -13.31 -10.82
N LYS A 166 13.88 -14.36 -11.51
CA LYS A 166 12.76 -15.21 -11.10
C LYS A 166 13.14 -16.67 -11.27
N SER A 167 12.86 -17.50 -10.26
CA SER A 167 12.99 -18.95 -10.41
C SER A 167 11.91 -19.53 -11.31
N ASP A 168 12.08 -20.80 -11.71
CA ASP A 168 11.05 -21.57 -12.40
C ASP A 168 9.74 -21.66 -11.60
N ARG A 169 9.79 -21.61 -10.27
CA ARG A 169 8.58 -21.62 -9.43
C ARG A 169 7.76 -20.37 -9.67
N VAL A 170 8.41 -19.20 -9.64
CA VAL A 170 7.74 -17.92 -9.91
C VAL A 170 7.21 -17.88 -11.34
N ASN A 171 8.00 -18.32 -12.33
CA ASN A 171 7.61 -18.28 -13.74
C ASN A 171 6.41 -19.18 -14.09
N ARG A 172 6.08 -20.18 -13.26
CA ARG A 172 4.91 -21.05 -13.44
C ARG A 172 3.61 -20.45 -12.92
N ILE A 173 3.67 -19.39 -12.10
CA ILE A 173 2.49 -18.77 -11.52
C ILE A 173 1.90 -17.78 -12.52
N SER A 174 0.60 -17.88 -12.78
CA SER A 174 -0.08 -16.93 -13.67
C SER A 174 -0.02 -15.52 -13.09
N ILE A 175 0.28 -14.53 -13.94
CA ILE A 175 0.30 -13.12 -13.56
C ILE A 175 -0.63 -12.30 -14.44
N VAL A 176 -1.38 -11.38 -13.84
CA VAL A 176 -2.26 -10.45 -14.54
C VAL A 176 -1.92 -9.02 -14.12
N PHE A 177 -1.70 -8.15 -15.10
CA PHE A 177 -1.50 -6.71 -14.89
C PHE A 177 -2.80 -5.97 -15.19
N LEU A 178 -3.26 -5.17 -14.22
CA LEU A 178 -4.55 -4.49 -14.27
C LEU A 178 -4.36 -2.98 -14.23
N PRO A 179 -4.16 -2.36 -15.41
CA PRO A 179 -4.12 -0.92 -15.53
C PRO A 179 -5.48 -0.32 -15.19
N THR A 180 -5.47 0.71 -14.36
CA THR A 180 -6.65 1.50 -14.03
C THR A 180 -6.49 2.87 -14.65
N SER A 181 -7.36 3.19 -15.60
CA SER A 181 -7.29 4.47 -16.30
C SER A 181 -7.47 5.66 -15.37
N MET A 182 -6.87 6.79 -15.75
CA MET A 182 -7.12 8.08 -15.10
C MET A 182 -8.62 8.38 -15.13
N LEU A 183 -9.14 8.93 -14.03
CA LEU A 183 -10.57 9.18 -13.87
C LEU A 183 -10.86 10.66 -14.09
N GLU A 184 -12.01 10.97 -14.68
CA GLU A 184 -12.52 12.34 -14.69
C GLU A 184 -13.48 12.53 -13.51
N LYS A 185 -13.20 13.51 -12.64
CA LYS A 185 -14.08 13.90 -11.54
C LYS A 185 -14.25 15.42 -11.55
N ASN A 186 -15.49 15.89 -11.72
CA ASN A 186 -15.84 17.32 -11.79
C ASN A 186 -14.98 18.10 -12.80
N GLY A 187 -14.81 17.54 -14.02
CA GLY A 187 -14.00 18.15 -15.09
C GLY A 187 -12.48 18.14 -14.85
N LYS A 188 -12.00 17.42 -13.83
CA LYS A 188 -10.56 17.27 -13.54
C LYS A 188 -10.15 15.81 -13.71
N ILE A 189 -9.03 15.61 -14.40
CA ILE A 189 -8.35 14.32 -14.46
C ILE A 189 -7.70 14.05 -13.11
N VAL A 190 -8.05 12.93 -12.47
CA VAL A 190 -7.54 12.51 -11.17
C VAL A 190 -6.96 11.10 -11.25
N ARG A 191 -5.90 10.88 -10.45
CA ARG A 191 -5.26 9.56 -10.34
C ARG A 191 -6.25 8.56 -9.71
N PRO A 192 -6.29 7.30 -10.19
CA PRO A 192 -7.06 6.25 -9.55
C PRO A 192 -6.50 5.96 -8.15
N ALA A 193 -7.37 5.66 -7.19
CA ALA A 193 -6.99 5.18 -5.88
C ALA A 193 -6.95 3.63 -5.85
N THR A 194 -6.40 3.04 -4.79
CA THR A 194 -6.42 1.57 -4.56
C THR A 194 -7.82 0.99 -4.69
N GLU A 195 -8.85 1.71 -4.22
CA GLU A 195 -10.26 1.31 -4.36
C GLU A 195 -10.67 1.15 -5.84
N ASP A 196 -10.22 2.05 -6.72
CA ASP A 196 -10.56 2.03 -8.13
C ASP A 196 -9.90 0.85 -8.84
N SER A 197 -8.62 0.59 -8.58
CA SER A 197 -7.92 -0.57 -9.13
C SER A 197 -8.48 -1.90 -8.64
N LEU A 198 -8.87 -1.96 -7.36
CA LEU A 198 -9.53 -3.14 -6.80
C LEU A 198 -10.90 -3.39 -7.45
N LYS A 199 -11.68 -2.33 -7.72
CA LYS A 199 -12.93 -2.45 -8.50
C LYS A 199 -12.67 -2.95 -9.91
N THR A 200 -11.62 -2.49 -10.58
CA THR A 200 -11.22 -3.00 -11.89
C THR A 200 -10.94 -4.50 -11.86
N TRP A 201 -10.22 -4.99 -10.85
CA TRP A 201 -10.02 -6.43 -10.67
C TRP A 201 -11.32 -7.19 -10.41
N LEU A 202 -12.20 -6.69 -9.54
CA LEU A 202 -13.47 -7.34 -9.22
C LEU A 202 -14.42 -7.44 -10.43
N LYS A 203 -14.29 -6.58 -11.45
CA LYS A 203 -15.04 -6.70 -12.71
C LYS A 203 -14.66 -7.94 -13.53
N LEU A 204 -13.49 -8.55 -13.26
CA LEU A 204 -13.10 -9.83 -13.84
C LEU A 204 -13.78 -11.02 -13.17
N LEU A 205 -14.65 -10.76 -12.18
CA LEU A 205 -15.39 -11.75 -11.41
C LEU A 205 -14.48 -12.84 -10.79
N PRO A 206 -13.38 -12.46 -10.10
CA PRO A 206 -12.57 -13.43 -9.38
C PRO A 206 -13.40 -14.14 -8.31
N LEU A 207 -13.15 -15.42 -8.11
CA LEU A 207 -13.79 -16.17 -7.03
C LEU A 207 -13.28 -15.65 -5.68
N PRO A 208 -14.17 -15.44 -4.69
CA PRO A 208 -13.75 -15.11 -3.34
C PRO A 208 -12.75 -16.15 -2.80
N GLY A 209 -11.64 -15.64 -2.25
CA GLY A 209 -10.54 -16.44 -1.78
C GLY A 209 -9.62 -15.64 -0.86
N SER A 210 -8.47 -16.21 -0.58
CA SER A 210 -7.44 -15.61 0.25
C SER A 210 -6.57 -14.64 -0.55
N ILE A 211 -6.50 -13.38 -0.09
CA ILE A 211 -5.67 -12.34 -0.69
C ILE A 211 -4.51 -12.02 0.27
N VAL A 212 -3.29 -12.10 -0.25
CA VAL A 212 -2.09 -11.54 0.37
C VAL A 212 -1.62 -10.38 -0.48
N ALA A 213 -1.85 -9.16 -0.01
CA ALA A 213 -1.45 -7.94 -0.72
C ALA A 213 -0.05 -7.50 -0.30
N PHE A 214 0.78 -7.12 -1.26
CA PHE A 214 2.14 -6.63 -1.03
C PHE A 214 2.17 -5.10 -1.10
N SER A 215 2.60 -4.50 0.00
CA SER A 215 2.91 -3.08 0.13
C SER A 215 4.31 -2.89 0.74
N ASN A 216 4.63 -1.68 1.18
CA ASN A 216 5.82 -1.42 2.00
C ASN A 216 5.38 -0.77 3.30
N GLN A 217 6.11 -0.99 4.39
CA GLN A 217 5.91 -0.17 5.57
C GLN A 217 6.35 1.28 5.31
N PRO A 218 5.63 2.27 5.85
CA PRO A 218 4.55 2.14 6.84
C PRO A 218 3.13 1.97 6.26
N PHE A 219 3.00 1.80 4.94
CA PHE A 219 1.72 1.88 4.25
C PHE A 219 0.88 0.60 4.31
N ALA A 220 1.46 -0.54 4.70
CA ALA A 220 0.77 -1.84 4.66
C ALA A 220 -0.53 -1.86 5.50
N PRO A 221 -0.57 -1.42 6.78
CA PRO A 221 -1.81 -1.36 7.55
C PRO A 221 -2.87 -0.44 6.93
N TYR A 222 -2.46 0.73 6.43
CA TYR A 222 -3.36 1.65 5.72
C TYR A 222 -3.99 1.03 4.47
N GLN A 223 -3.18 0.37 3.63
CA GLN A 223 -3.68 -0.27 2.42
C GLN A 223 -4.64 -1.43 2.73
N ASN A 224 -4.34 -2.21 3.78
CA ASN A 224 -5.21 -3.28 4.26
C ASN A 224 -6.62 -2.76 4.55
N GLU A 225 -6.73 -1.68 5.34
CA GLU A 225 -8.03 -1.10 5.69
C GLU A 225 -8.69 -0.39 4.51
N THR A 226 -7.90 0.12 3.54
CA THR A 226 -8.44 0.80 2.36
C THR A 226 -9.13 -0.16 1.39
N MET A 227 -8.65 -1.40 1.28
CA MET A 227 -9.25 -2.41 0.40
C MET A 227 -10.55 -3.00 0.97
N LYS A 228 -10.66 -3.12 2.30
CA LYS A 228 -11.78 -3.78 2.97
C LYS A 228 -13.17 -3.24 2.58
N PRO A 229 -13.46 -1.93 2.54
CA PRO A 229 -14.79 -1.43 2.20
C PRO A 229 -15.28 -1.91 0.83
N THR A 230 -14.38 -1.96 -0.16
CA THR A 230 -14.67 -2.46 -1.51
C THR A 230 -14.95 -3.96 -1.49
N LEU A 231 -14.12 -4.74 -0.80
CA LEU A 231 -14.31 -6.19 -0.64
C LEU A 231 -15.60 -6.53 0.12
N ILE A 232 -15.95 -5.75 1.15
CA ILE A 232 -17.21 -5.89 1.90
C ILE A 232 -18.40 -5.70 0.97
N LYS A 233 -18.40 -4.61 0.18
CA LYS A 233 -19.48 -4.30 -0.78
C LYS A 233 -19.61 -5.39 -1.85
N ALA A 234 -18.49 -5.98 -2.26
CA ALA A 234 -18.45 -7.10 -3.20
C ALA A 234 -18.85 -8.45 -2.58
N GLY A 235 -19.18 -8.51 -1.29
CA GLY A 235 -19.53 -9.75 -0.60
C GLY A 235 -18.35 -10.69 -0.34
N TRP A 236 -17.10 -10.26 -0.56
CA TRP A 236 -15.90 -11.09 -0.50
C TRP A 236 -15.82 -11.91 0.81
N PHE A 237 -15.97 -11.22 1.94
CA PHE A 237 -15.91 -11.83 3.27
C PHE A 237 -17.13 -12.68 3.61
N LYS A 238 -18.30 -12.42 2.98
CA LYS A 238 -19.50 -13.29 3.12
C LYS A 238 -19.25 -14.67 2.49
N HIS A 239 -18.38 -14.72 1.49
CA HIS A 239 -17.98 -15.94 0.79
C HIS A 239 -16.64 -16.50 1.28
N LYS A 240 -16.30 -16.29 2.56
CA LYS A 240 -15.08 -16.80 3.22
C LYS A 240 -13.76 -16.30 2.63
N GLY A 241 -13.78 -15.28 1.78
CA GLY A 241 -12.55 -14.63 1.34
C GLY A 241 -11.82 -13.96 2.51
N THR A 242 -10.49 -13.89 2.43
CA THR A 242 -9.64 -13.24 3.46
C THR A 242 -8.76 -12.18 2.81
N LEU A 243 -8.23 -11.29 3.65
CA LEU A 243 -7.28 -10.26 3.24
C LEU A 243 -6.25 -10.05 4.35
N GLU A 244 -4.98 -10.16 4.00
CA GLU A 244 -3.87 -9.60 4.76
C GLU A 244 -2.99 -8.75 3.82
N THR A 245 -2.33 -7.74 4.39
CA THR A 245 -1.35 -6.92 3.66
C THR A 245 -0.01 -7.02 4.34
N VAL A 246 1.00 -7.43 3.58
CA VAL A 246 2.36 -7.71 4.01
C VAL A 246 3.32 -6.65 3.47
N GLY A 247 4.51 -6.56 4.05
CA GLY A 247 5.51 -5.61 3.60
C GLY A 247 6.82 -5.71 4.37
N LEU A 248 7.91 -5.33 3.69
CA LEU A 248 9.23 -5.18 4.30
C LEU A 248 9.19 -4.10 5.39
N ALA A 249 10.06 -4.25 6.38
CA ALA A 249 10.22 -3.29 7.46
C ALA A 249 10.55 -1.89 6.91
N PHE A 250 10.08 -0.87 7.63
CA PHE A 250 10.39 0.52 7.35
C PHE A 250 11.88 0.77 7.58
N THR A 251 12.55 1.36 6.61
CA THR A 251 13.95 1.77 6.74
C THR A 251 14.05 3.29 6.62
N PRO A 252 14.49 4.01 7.68
CA PRO A 252 14.64 5.46 7.66
C PRO A 252 15.72 6.00 6.68
N LYS A 253 16.35 5.11 5.91
CA LYS A 253 17.45 5.43 4.98
C LYS A 253 16.98 6.02 3.65
N ASP A 254 15.69 5.98 3.37
CA ASP A 254 15.12 6.71 2.25
C ASP A 254 14.96 8.17 2.71
N ASP A 255 15.73 9.11 2.12
CA ASP A 255 15.69 10.58 2.34
C ASP A 255 14.30 11.21 2.16
N ASP A 256 13.33 10.37 1.82
CA ASP A 256 11.95 10.67 1.56
C ASP A 256 11.03 10.43 2.77
N GLU A 257 11.39 9.67 3.80
CA GLU A 257 10.42 9.29 4.84
C GLU A 257 10.58 10.06 6.16
N HIS A 258 10.35 11.38 6.08
CA HIS A 258 10.27 12.24 7.26
C HIS A 258 8.97 12.03 8.05
N VAL A 259 9.02 12.40 9.34
CA VAL A 259 7.91 12.28 10.31
C VAL A 259 6.56 12.75 9.76
N ALA A 260 6.55 13.83 8.97
CA ALA A 260 5.36 14.33 8.32
C ALA A 260 4.63 13.28 7.48
N ARG A 261 5.36 12.47 6.69
CA ARG A 261 4.78 11.42 5.85
C ARG A 261 4.26 10.24 6.68
N LEU A 262 4.93 9.93 7.79
CA LEU A 262 4.46 8.92 8.73
C LEU A 262 3.12 9.34 9.35
N LEU A 263 2.99 10.60 9.75
CA LEU A 263 1.75 11.15 10.31
C LEU A 263 0.64 11.31 9.26
N ASP A 264 0.93 11.70 8.01
CA ASP A 264 -0.05 11.65 6.90
C ASP A 264 -0.57 10.23 6.69
N ASN A 265 0.33 9.24 6.70
CA ASN A 265 -0.07 7.84 6.55
C ASN A 265 -0.91 7.34 7.73
N LEU A 266 -0.58 7.73 8.96
CA LEU A 266 -1.42 7.43 10.12
C LEU A 266 -2.80 8.09 10.01
N ALA A 267 -2.87 9.35 9.59
CA ALA A 267 -4.15 10.02 9.36
C ALA A 267 -5.00 9.23 8.35
N ARG A 268 -4.40 8.76 7.25
CA ARG A 268 -5.08 7.91 6.26
C ARG A 268 -5.53 6.56 6.81
N TYR A 269 -4.67 5.89 7.59
CA TYR A 269 -5.02 4.64 8.28
C TYR A 269 -6.23 4.83 9.19
N MET A 270 -6.24 5.90 9.99
CA MET A 270 -7.33 6.21 10.89
C MET A 270 -8.65 6.43 10.15
N TYR A 271 -8.59 7.19 9.07
CA TYR A 271 -9.75 7.40 8.20
C TYR A 271 -10.28 6.10 7.60
N SER A 272 -9.39 5.24 7.08
CA SER A 272 -9.79 3.96 6.48
C SER A 272 -10.50 3.04 7.48
N ILE A 273 -10.07 3.01 8.74
CA ILE A 273 -10.76 2.24 9.80
C ILE A 273 -12.21 2.71 9.99
N LEU A 274 -12.45 4.02 10.02
CA LEU A 274 -13.82 4.55 10.12
C LEU A 274 -14.67 4.18 8.90
N HIS A 275 -14.06 4.13 7.71
CA HIS A 275 -14.73 3.71 6.48
C HIS A 275 -15.09 2.22 6.49
N VAL A 276 -14.22 1.36 7.02
CA VAL A 276 -14.52 -0.06 7.22
C VAL A 276 -15.73 -0.24 8.15
N LYS A 277 -15.77 0.48 9.28
CA LYS A 277 -16.92 0.45 10.20
C LYS A 277 -18.23 0.83 9.49
N LYS A 278 -18.23 1.90 8.71
CA LYS A 278 -19.40 2.33 7.92
C LYS A 278 -19.82 1.26 6.90
N ALA A 279 -18.86 0.66 6.18
CA ALA A 279 -19.16 -0.38 5.20
C ALA A 279 -19.75 -1.64 5.84
N LEU A 280 -19.24 -2.05 7.01
CA LEU A 280 -19.78 -3.20 7.76
C LEU A 280 -21.16 -2.92 8.33
N ALA A 281 -21.44 -1.69 8.78
CA ALA A 281 -22.77 -1.29 9.23
C ALA A 281 -23.79 -1.34 8.08
N ALA A 282 -23.41 -0.88 6.89
CA ALA A 282 -24.27 -0.89 5.70
C ALA A 282 -24.47 -2.28 5.07
N ALA A 283 -23.63 -3.27 5.41
CA ALA A 283 -23.69 -4.62 4.85
C ALA A 283 -24.49 -5.62 5.70
N LYS A 284 -24.95 -5.19 6.88
CA LYS A 284 -25.89 -5.90 7.76
C LYS A 284 -27.30 -5.67 7.27
#